data_AF-A0AAE0NFV6-F1
#
_entry.id   AF-A0AAE0NFV6-F1
#
_cell.length_a   1.000
_cell.length_b   1.000
_cell.length_c   1.000
_cell.angle_alpha   90.00
_cell.angle_beta   90.00
_cell.angle_gamma   90.00
#
_symmetry.space_group_name_H-M   'P 1'
#
loop_
_entity.id
_entity.type
_entity.pdbx_description
1 polymer ?
#
loop_
_entity_poly.entity_id
_entity_poly.type
_entity_poly.pdbx_seq_one_letter_code
_entity_poly.pdbx_strand_id
1 'polypeptide(L)' 'MASEDDIKRAFLGGDDDGDDTLSVSEAVSAVEKLSGQSVSESSIESACQSCGIDTGREMDCKLRMLEEL' A
#
# COMPACT_ATOMS: atom_id res chain seq x y z
N MET A 1 -13.82 -8.88 7.42
CA MET A 1 -13.40 -7.71 6.63
C MET A 1 -12.50 -6.87 7.52
N ALA A 2 -11.35 -6.46 7.01
CA ALA A 2 -10.48 -5.52 7.73
C ALA A 2 -11.18 -4.16 7.86
N SER A 3 -11.00 -3.47 8.99
CA SER A 3 -11.46 -2.10 9.16
C SER A 3 -10.52 -1.12 8.45
N GLU A 4 -10.97 0.13 8.26
CA GLU A 4 -10.10 1.20 7.73
C GLU A 4 -8.86 1.41 8.61
N ASP A 5 -8.99 1.31 9.93
CA ASP A 5 -7.87 1.39 10.88
C ASP A 5 -6.87 0.23 10.70
N ASP A 6 -7.35 -0.98 10.43
CA ASP A 6 -6.48 -2.13 10.15
C ASP A 6 -5.69 -1.93 8.86
N ILE A 7 -6.35 -1.41 7.83
CA ILE A 7 -5.72 -1.06 6.55
C ILE A 7 -4.67 0.03 6.77
N LYS A 8 -5.01 1.11 7.47
CA LYS A 8 -4.07 2.20 7.79
C LYS A 8 -2.85 1.71 8.55
N ARG A 9 -3.04 0.87 9.57
CA ARG A 9 -1.92 0.28 10.34
C ARG A 9 -1.03 -0.62 9.50
N ALA A 10 -1.61 -1.36 8.56
CA ALA A 10 -0.85 -2.21 7.66
C ALA A 10 0.02 -1.38 6.69
N PHE A 11 -0.54 -0.29 6.12
CA PHE A 11 0.19 0.62 5.24
C PHE A 11 1.30 1.38 6.02
N LEU A 12 0.99 1.96 7.17
CA LEU A 12 1.97 2.63 8.04
C LEU A 12 3.06 1.69 8.57
N GLY A 13 2.74 0.41 8.77
CA GLY A 13 3.72 -0.59 9.15
C GLY A 13 4.46 -1.21 7.96
N GLY A 14 4.04 -0.90 6.73
CA GLY A 14 4.67 -1.35 5.49
C GLY A 14 5.73 -0.37 5.00
N ASP A 15 5.49 0.93 5.18
CA ASP A 15 6.43 2.05 4.96
C ASP A 15 7.57 1.94 5.98
N ASP A 16 8.65 1.24 5.59
CA ASP A 16 9.76 0.89 6.47
C ASP A 16 10.87 1.96 6.42
N ASP A 17 10.94 2.73 5.33
CA ASP A 17 11.90 3.82 5.17
C ASP A 17 11.35 5.20 5.56
N GLY A 18 10.04 5.32 5.78
CA GLY A 18 9.38 6.50 6.34
C GLY A 18 9.27 7.64 5.34
N ASP A 19 9.15 7.32 4.05
CA ASP A 19 9.09 8.30 2.97
C ASP A 19 7.66 8.75 2.59
N ASP A 20 6.66 8.30 3.36
CA ASP A 20 5.23 8.51 3.17
C ASP A 20 4.67 7.88 1.88
N THR A 21 5.41 6.95 1.27
CA THR A 21 4.99 6.16 0.11
C THR A 21 5.14 4.66 0.38
N LEU A 22 4.70 3.83 -0.58
CA LEU A 22 5.00 2.41 -0.55
C LEU A 22 5.63 2.00 -1.89
N SER A 23 6.86 1.51 -1.80
CA SER A 23 7.45 0.66 -2.83
C SER A 23 6.64 -0.63 -3.01
N VAL A 24 6.85 -1.34 -4.13
CA VAL A 24 6.16 -2.64 -4.38
C VAL A 24 6.43 -3.65 -3.26
N SER A 25 7.66 -3.73 -2.75
CA SER A 25 8.05 -4.63 -1.67
C SER A 25 7.41 -4.27 -0.33
N GLU A 26 7.19 -2.98 -0.07
CA GLU A 26 6.53 -2.49 1.13
C GLU A 26 5.02 -2.71 1.09
N ALA A 27 4.41 -2.53 -0.09
CA ALA A 27 3.03 -2.90 -0.33
C ALA A 27 2.79 -4.41 -0.17
N VAL A 28 3.73 -5.27 -0.57
CA VAL A 28 3.68 -6.71 -0.23
C VAL A 28 3.64 -6.89 1.28
N SER A 29 4.59 -6.28 2.01
CA SER A 29 4.65 -6.40 3.46
C SER A 29 3.38 -5.93 4.16
N ALA A 30 2.77 -4.82 3.70
CA ALA A 30 1.49 -4.32 4.21
C ALA A 30 0.36 -5.32 3.97
N VAL A 31 0.23 -5.86 2.76
CA VAL A 31 -0.85 -6.80 2.41
C VAL A 31 -0.67 -8.14 3.12
N GLU A 32 0.56 -8.63 3.30
CA GLU A 32 0.83 -9.84 4.08
C GLU A 32 0.45 -9.66 5.56
N LYS A 33 0.79 -8.52 6.16
CA LYS A 33 0.39 -8.18 7.54
C LYS A 33 -1.12 -8.08 7.71
N LEU A 34 -1.82 -7.55 6.70
CA LEU A 34 -3.27 -7.37 6.72
C LEU A 34 -4.04 -8.68 6.49
N SER A 35 -3.60 -9.47 5.52
CA SER A 35 -4.30 -10.69 5.08
C SER A 35 -3.86 -11.93 5.85
N GLY A 36 -2.66 -11.91 6.45
CA GLY A 36 -1.99 -13.09 7.02
C GLY A 36 -1.56 -14.12 5.97
N GLN A 37 -1.60 -13.76 4.69
CA GLN A 37 -1.24 -14.63 3.58
C GLN A 37 -0.05 -14.07 2.83
N SER A 38 0.84 -14.94 2.36
CA SER A 38 1.95 -14.51 1.53
C SER A 38 1.50 -14.10 0.14
N VAL A 39 2.05 -12.99 -0.37
CA VAL A 39 1.70 -12.42 -1.68
C VAL A 39 2.97 -12.10 -2.44
N SER A 40 2.97 -12.28 -3.77
CA SER A 40 4.14 -11.94 -4.59
C SER A 40 4.12 -10.47 -5.02
N GLU A 41 5.31 -9.88 -5.17
CA GLU A 41 5.49 -8.55 -5.74
C GLU A 41 4.81 -8.41 -7.11
N SER A 42 4.92 -9.43 -7.96
CA SER A 42 4.26 -9.46 -9.27
C SER A 42 2.73 -9.35 -9.20
N SER A 43 2.12 -9.89 -8.14
CA SER A 43 0.66 -9.80 -7.94
C SER A 43 0.27 -8.40 -7.51
N ILE A 44 1.06 -7.78 -6.62
CA ILE A 44 0.87 -6.39 -6.21
C ILE A 44 1.09 -5.45 -7.39
N GLU A 45 2.16 -5.64 -8.17
CA GLU A 45 2.44 -4.83 -9.36
C GLU A 45 1.31 -4.93 -10.39
N SER A 46 0.82 -6.14 -10.66
CA SER A 46 -0.33 -6.35 -11.56
C SER A 46 -1.59 -5.67 -11.05
N ALA A 47 -1.84 -5.71 -9.73
CA ALA A 47 -2.98 -5.04 -9.11
C ALA A 47 -2.85 -3.52 -9.24
N CYS A 48 -1.66 -2.96 -8.97
CA CYS A 48 -1.38 -1.53 -9.12
C CYS A 48 -1.56 -1.07 -10.57
N GLN A 49 -1.01 -1.79 -11.54
CA GLN A 49 -1.20 -1.52 -12.96
C GLN A 49 -2.68 -1.58 -13.37
N SER A 50 -3.45 -2.54 -12.84
CA SER A 50 -4.89 -2.63 -13.09
C SER A 50 -5.67 -1.44 -12.52
N CYS A 51 -5.14 -0.78 -11.50
CA CYS A 51 -5.68 0.45 -10.91
C CYS A 51 -5.11 1.73 -11.55
N GLY A 52 -4.22 1.62 -12.53
CA GLY A 52 -3.55 2.77 -13.16
C GLY A 52 -2.49 3.44 -12.27
N ILE A 53 -1.98 2.71 -11.27
CA ILE A 53 -0.90 3.17 -10.39
C ILE A 53 0.44 2.85 -11.06
N ASP A 54 1.30 3.87 -11.20
CA ASP A 54 2.65 3.71 -11.73
C ASP A 54 3.58 3.20 -10.62
N THR A 55 3.98 1.95 -10.71
CA THR A 55 4.87 1.32 -9.71
C THR A 55 6.35 1.66 -9.91
N GLY A 56 6.71 2.44 -10.93
CA GLY A 56 8.08 2.88 -11.19
C GLY A 56 8.50 4.10 -10.37
N ARG A 57 7.57 4.68 -9.59
CA ARG A 57 7.76 5.95 -8.88
C ARG A 57 7.18 5.97 -7.45
N GLU A 58 6.88 4.80 -6.89
CA GLU A 58 6.18 4.57 -5.60
C GLU A 58 4.66 4.81 -5.59
N MET A 59 3.97 4.05 -4.74
CA MET A 59 2.55 4.24 -4.46
C MET A 59 2.42 5.38 -3.45
N ASP A 60 2.05 6.56 -3.93
CA ASP A 60 1.87 7.73 -3.08
C ASP A 60 0.76 7.43 -2.02
N CYS A 61 1.19 7.28 -0.77
CA CYS A 61 0.29 7.03 0.36
C CYS A 61 -0.13 8.33 1.03
N LYS A 62 0.09 9.50 0.40
CA LYS A 62 -0.45 10.75 0.93
C LYS A 62 -1.95 10.56 1.04
N LEU A 63 -2.39 10.56 2.30
CA LEU A 63 -3.74 10.85 2.66
C LEU A 63 -4.03 12.22 2.01
N ARG A 64 -4.63 12.24 0.83
CA ARG A 64 -5.44 13.38 0.47
C ARG A 64 -6.54 13.35 1.51
N MET A 65 -6.36 14.12 2.58
CA MET A 65 -7.47 14.83 3.15
C MET A 65 -8.15 15.49 1.95
N LEU A 66 -9.19 14.84 1.45
CA LEU A 66 -10.26 15.50 0.73
C LEU A 66 -10.91 16.41 1.77
N GLU A 67 -10.21 17.49 2.13
CA GLU A 67 -10.88 18.74 2.47
C GLU A 67 -11.49 19.21 1.15
N GLU A 68 -12.70 18.73 0.89
CA GLU A 68 -13.65 19.50 0.09
C GLU A 68 -13.83 20.86 0.80
N LEU A 69 -13.19 21.91 0.27
CA LEU A 69 -13.59 23.32 0.39
C LEU A 69 -12.97 24.15 -0.75
#